data_AF-A0AAN7DSA3-F1
#
_entry.id   AF-A0AAN7DSA3-F1
#
_cell.length_a   1.000
_cell.length_b   1.000
_cell.length_c   1.000
_cell.angle_alpha   90.00
_cell.angle_beta   90.00
_cell.angle_gamma   90.00
#
_symmetry.space_group_name_H-M   'P 1'
#
loop_
_entity.id
_entity.type
_entity.pdbx_description
1 polymer ?
#
loop_
_entity_poly.entity_id
_entity_poly.type
_entity_poly.pdbx_seq_one_letter_code
_entity_poly.pdbx_strand_id
1 'polypeptide(L)'
;VPAEKLQRYEEFVDKRLKPDLVHAIAERDKVFEQQKTFSDLRKNIENLEKNSVTSLRTLVNLGSEVYMQADVPDTQRIFVDIGLGFHVEFTWSEALNFISQREERLARYTLFLL
;
A
#
# COMPACT_ATOMS: atom_id res chain seq x y z
N VAL A 1 13.12 31.28 38.00
CA VAL A 1 14.13 30.20 38.07
C VAL A 1 14.28 29.59 36.67
N PRO A 2 15.44 29.69 36.01
CA PRO A 2 15.64 29.18 34.64
C PRO A 2 15.44 27.66 34.51
N ALA A 3 15.73 26.92 35.57
CA ALA A 3 15.68 25.45 35.60
C ALA A 3 14.26 24.86 35.43
N GLU A 4 13.21 25.48 35.99
CA GLU A 4 11.83 25.01 35.84
C GLU A 4 11.31 25.13 34.40
N LYS A 5 11.73 26.17 33.69
CA LYS A 5 11.39 26.33 32.26
C LYS A 5 12.11 25.27 31.43
N LEU A 6 13.38 25.00 31.72
CA LEU A 6 14.17 23.98 31.03
C LEU A 6 13.55 22.59 31.20
N GLN A 7 13.18 22.21 32.43
CA GLN A 7 12.49 20.95 32.70
C GLN A 7 11.17 20.83 31.94
N ARG A 8 10.33 21.89 31.91
CA ARG A 8 9.07 21.86 31.15
C ARG A 8 9.28 21.70 29.64
N TYR A 9 10.35 22.30 29.09
CA TYR A 9 10.69 22.11 27.68
C TYR A 9 11.17 20.69 27.40
N GLU A 10 12.07 20.14 28.23
CA GLU A 10 12.52 18.75 28.12
C GLU A 10 11.34 17.78 28.20
N GLU A 11 10.45 17.97 29.17
CA GLU A 11 9.26 17.12 29.34
C GLU A 11 8.32 17.19 28.15
N PHE A 12 8.12 18.38 27.57
CA PHE A 12 7.29 18.54 26.38
C PHE A 12 7.92 17.89 25.14
N VAL A 13 9.23 18.06 24.95
CA VAL A 13 9.96 17.43 23.85
C VAL A 13 9.88 15.91 23.97
N ASP A 14 10.11 15.35 25.16
CA ASP A 14 10.17 13.91 25.36
C ASP A 14 8.81 13.24 25.40
N LYS A 15 7.80 13.87 26.01
CA LYS A 15 6.46 13.26 26.18
C LYS A 15 5.47 13.59 25.07
N ARG A 16 5.76 14.56 24.20
CA ARG A 16 4.87 14.98 23.10
C ARG A 16 5.59 14.99 21.76
N LEU A 17 6.57 15.86 21.60
CA LEU A 17 7.14 16.15 20.29
C LEU A 17 7.79 14.91 19.64
N LYS A 18 8.59 14.15 20.42
CA LYS A 18 9.22 12.90 19.96
C LYS A 18 8.18 11.81 19.64
N PRO A 19 7.22 11.47 20.53
CA PRO A 19 6.15 10.53 20.21
C PRO A 19 5.32 10.92 18.99
N ASP A 20 4.94 12.19 18.86
CA ASP A 20 4.13 12.69 17.76
C ASP A 20 4.87 12.56 16.43
N LEU A 21 6.18 12.83 16.41
CA LEU A 21 7.03 12.62 15.24
C LEU A 21 7.11 11.13 14.86
N VAL A 22 7.31 10.23 15.83
CA VAL A 22 7.33 8.78 15.57
C VAL A 22 5.99 8.32 15.01
N HIS A 23 4.88 8.82 15.56
CA HIS A 23 3.55 8.51 15.06
C HIS A 23 3.33 9.02 13.63
N ALA A 24 3.69 10.27 13.34
CA ALA A 24 3.59 10.84 12.01
C ALA A 24 4.43 10.06 10.98
N ILE A 25 5.65 9.65 11.34
CA ILE A 25 6.50 8.80 10.49
C ILE A 25 5.82 7.45 10.23
N ALA A 26 5.28 6.80 11.28
CA ALA A 26 4.61 5.51 11.12
C ALA A 26 3.35 5.60 10.23
N GLU A 27 2.55 6.65 10.37
CA GLU A 27 1.38 6.88 9.51
C GLU A 27 1.80 7.15 8.05
N ARG A 28 2.85 7.95 7.85
CA ARG A 28 3.43 8.19 6.53
C ARG A 28 3.92 6.88 5.89
N ASP A 29 4.62 6.05 6.64
CA ASP A 29 5.17 4.78 6.13
C ASP A 29 4.06 3.80 5.72
N LYS A 30 2.95 3.75 6.47
CA LYS A 30 1.76 2.96 6.08
C LYS A 30 1.18 3.43 4.74
N VAL A 31 1.08 4.73 4.52
CA VAL A 31 0.56 5.28 3.26
C VAL A 31 1.50 4.96 2.10
N PHE A 32 2.82 5.04 2.30
CA PHE A 32 3.79 4.68 1.27
C PHE A 32 3.77 3.19 0.92
N GLU A 33 3.63 2.30 1.90
CA GLU A 33 3.44 0.87 1.67
C GLU A 33 2.22 0.62 0.78
N GLN A 34 1.07 1.24 1.10
CA GLN A 34 -0.14 1.10 0.29
C GLN A 34 0.04 1.62 -1.14
N GLN A 35 0.67 2.79 -1.30
CA GLN A 35 0.98 3.33 -2.63
C GLN A 35 1.86 2.39 -3.44
N LYS A 36 2.88 1.78 -2.81
CA LYS A 36 3.76 0.81 -3.45
C LYS A 36 2.97 -0.42 -3.92
N THR A 37 2.12 -0.99 -3.06
CA THR A 37 1.27 -2.13 -3.43
C THR A 37 0.40 -1.83 -4.65
N PHE A 38 -0.25 -0.67 -4.69
CA PHE A 38 -1.07 -0.27 -5.84
C PHE A 38 -0.24 -0.03 -7.11
N SER A 39 0.94 0.60 -6.98
CA SER A 39 1.86 0.82 -8.09
C SER A 39 2.34 -0.50 -8.71
N ASP A 40 2.68 -1.48 -7.87
CA ASP A 40 3.14 -2.79 -8.31
C ASP A 40 2.00 -3.57 -8.96
N LEU A 41 0.79 -3.54 -8.38
CA LEU A 41 -0.41 -4.15 -8.96
C LEU A 41 -0.71 -3.57 -10.36
N ARG A 42 -0.67 -2.25 -10.50
CA ARG A 42 -0.87 -1.56 -11.79
C ARG A 42 0.10 -2.04 -12.84
N LYS A 43 1.40 -2.06 -12.53
CA LYS A 43 2.44 -2.53 -13.46
C LYS A 43 2.21 -3.97 -13.88
N ASN A 44 1.81 -4.84 -12.94
CA ASN A 44 1.52 -6.24 -13.23
C ASN A 44 0.33 -6.38 -14.20
N ILE A 45 -0.77 -5.64 -13.96
CA ILE A 45 -1.94 -5.65 -14.85
C ILE A 45 -1.57 -5.12 -16.24
N GLU A 46 -0.88 -3.98 -16.31
CA GLU A 46 -0.43 -3.41 -17.58
C GLU A 46 0.49 -4.38 -18.35
N ASN A 47 1.34 -5.13 -17.66
CA ASN A 47 2.18 -6.15 -18.28
C ASN A 47 1.37 -7.34 -18.79
N LEU A 48 0.37 -7.82 -18.04
CA LEU A 48 -0.55 -8.88 -18.49
C LEU A 48 -1.32 -8.44 -19.73
N GLU A 49 -1.84 -7.21 -19.73
CA GLU A 49 -2.62 -6.63 -20.83
C GLU A 49 -1.76 -6.43 -22.09
N LYS A 50 -0.59 -5.79 -21.95
CA LYS A 50 0.33 -5.54 -23.08
C LYS A 50 0.78 -6.82 -23.77
N ASN A 51 1.00 -7.89 -23.01
CA ASN A 51 1.44 -9.17 -23.56
C ASN A 51 0.26 -10.09 -23.91
N SER A 52 -0.98 -9.66 -23.71
CA SER A 52 -2.20 -10.45 -23.93
C SER A 52 -2.10 -11.84 -23.29
N VAL A 53 -1.48 -11.91 -22.11
CA VAL A 53 -1.27 -13.16 -21.38
C VAL A 53 -2.60 -13.52 -20.76
N THR A 54 -3.36 -14.41 -21.38
CA THR A 54 -4.68 -14.86 -20.91
C THR A 54 -4.63 -16.07 -19.97
N SER A 55 -3.48 -16.75 -19.92
CA SER A 55 -3.20 -17.81 -18.94
C SER A 55 -1.78 -17.64 -18.42
N LEU A 56 -1.56 -17.95 -17.14
CA LEU A 56 -0.29 -17.71 -16.48
C LEU A 56 0.10 -18.92 -15.64
N ARG A 57 1.29 -19.46 -15.90
CA ARG A 57 1.94 -20.43 -15.03
C ARG A 57 2.96 -19.72 -14.16
N THR A 58 2.81 -19.78 -12.85
CA THR A 58 3.64 -19.02 -11.90
C THR A 58 4.04 -19.85 -10.68
N LEU A 59 5.11 -19.45 -10.00
CA LEU A 59 5.51 -20.01 -8.70
C LEU A 59 4.99 -19.09 -7.60
N VAL A 60 4.10 -19.61 -6.78
CA VAL A 60 3.51 -18.90 -5.64
C VAL A 60 4.26 -19.28 -4.37
N ASN A 61 4.74 -18.27 -3.63
CA ASN A 61 5.36 -18.48 -2.32
C ASN A 61 4.25 -18.77 -1.29
N LEU A 62 4.36 -19.91 -0.59
CA LEU A 62 3.45 -20.36 0.47
C LEU A 62 3.93 -19.99 1.88
N GLY A 63 5.12 -19.42 2.01
CA GLY A 63 5.81 -19.09 3.25
C GLY A 63 7.15 -19.81 3.40
N SER A 64 8.07 -19.24 4.18
CA SER A 64 9.38 -19.86 4.52
C SER A 64 10.18 -20.36 3.31
N GLU A 65 10.19 -19.60 2.22
CA GLU A 65 10.84 -19.98 0.94
C GLU A 65 10.32 -21.28 0.32
N VAL A 66 9.10 -21.69 0.66
CA VAL A 66 8.40 -22.81 0.02
C VAL A 66 7.56 -22.26 -1.14
N TYR A 67 7.80 -22.78 -2.34
CA TYR A 67 7.13 -22.33 -3.56
C TYR A 67 6.31 -23.48 -4.17
N MET A 68 5.12 -23.15 -4.68
CA MET A 68 4.24 -24.07 -5.39
C MET A 68 3.95 -23.55 -6.79
N GLN A 69 3.95 -24.45 -7.77
CA GLN A 69 3.54 -24.10 -9.13
C GLN A 69 2.03 -23.99 -9.20
N ALA A 70 1.55 -22.85 -9.69
CA ALA A 70 0.15 -22.55 -9.91
C ALA A 70 -0.08 -22.28 -11.39
N ASP A 71 -1.18 -22.82 -11.90
CA ASP A 71 -1.69 -22.57 -13.25
C ASP A 71 -2.95 -21.70 -13.14
N VAL A 72 -2.89 -20.49 -13.69
CA VAL A 72 -3.98 -19.52 -13.75
C VAL A 72 -4.61 -19.61 -15.14
N PRO A 73 -5.84 -20.12 -15.27
CA PRO A 73 -6.46 -20.36 -16.56
C PRO A 73 -7.02 -19.09 -17.22
N ASP A 74 -7.40 -18.09 -16.41
CA ASP A 74 -7.88 -16.79 -16.86
C ASP A 74 -7.25 -15.70 -15.99
N THR A 75 -6.47 -14.84 -16.63
CA THR A 75 -5.82 -13.67 -16.00
C THR A 75 -6.61 -12.38 -16.21
N GLN A 76 -7.65 -12.39 -17.05
CA GLN A 76 -8.45 -11.20 -17.39
C GLN A 76 -9.31 -10.74 -16.22
N ARG A 77 -9.53 -11.63 -15.25
CA ARG A 77 -10.25 -11.38 -14.00
C ARG A 77 -9.30 -11.49 -12.83
N ILE A 78 -9.31 -10.46 -11.98
CA ILE A 78 -8.47 -10.40 -10.78
C ILE A 78 -9.30 -9.98 -9.58
N PHE A 79 -8.98 -10.54 -8.41
CA PHE A 79 -9.57 -10.10 -7.15
C PHE A 79 -8.76 -8.93 -6.59
N VAL A 80 -9.42 -7.81 -6.34
CA VAL A 80 -8.81 -6.63 -5.72
C VAL A 80 -9.47 -6.40 -4.37
N ASP A 81 -8.66 -6.24 -3.33
CA ASP A 81 -9.12 -5.84 -2.00
C ASP A 81 -9.62 -4.39 -2.04
N ILE A 82 -10.89 -4.20 -1.66
CA ILE A 82 -11.52 -2.87 -1.59
C ILE A 82 -11.59 -2.33 -0.15
N GLY A 83 -11.19 -3.14 0.83
CA GLY A 83 -11.17 -2.86 2.26
C GLY A 83 -12.16 -3.72 3.05
N LEU A 84 -12.00 -3.71 4.38
CA LEU A 84 -12.86 -4.43 5.34
C LEU A 84 -12.96 -5.95 5.07
N GLY A 85 -11.95 -6.54 4.43
CA GLY A 85 -11.91 -7.96 4.08
C GLY A 85 -12.70 -8.33 2.82
N PHE A 86 -13.28 -7.34 2.12
CA PHE A 86 -14.02 -7.59 0.89
C PHE A 86 -13.10 -7.52 -0.33
N HIS A 87 -13.22 -8.53 -1.17
CA HIS A 87 -12.51 -8.64 -2.43
C HIS A 87 -13.51 -8.65 -3.57
N VAL A 88 -13.29 -7.81 -4.57
CA VAL A 88 -14.16 -7.72 -5.75
C VAL A 88 -13.40 -8.25 -6.96
N GLU A 89 -14.07 -9.05 -7.77
CA GLU A 89 -13.56 -9.49 -9.07
C GLU A 89 -13.67 -8.32 -10.06
N PHE A 90 -12.55 -7.92 -10.64
CA PHE A 90 -12.46 -6.89 -11.67
C PHE A 90 -11.83 -7.42 -12.94
N THR A 91 -12.26 -6.86 -14.07
CA THR A 91 -11.49 -6.88 -15.32
C THR A 91 -10.25 -5.99 -15.22
N TRP A 92 -9.28 -6.15 -16.12
CA TRP A 92 -8.09 -5.29 -16.18
C TRP A 92 -8.45 -3.79 -16.22
N SER A 93 -9.37 -3.40 -17.10
CA SER A 93 -9.76 -1.99 -17.26
C SER A 93 -10.44 -1.43 -16.00
N GLU A 94 -11.30 -2.22 -15.35
CA GLU A 94 -11.95 -1.83 -14.09
C GLU A 94 -10.93 -1.68 -12.97
N ALA A 95 -9.99 -2.63 -12.85
CA ALA A 95 -8.93 -2.58 -11.85
C ALA A 95 -8.02 -1.36 -12.06
N LEU A 96 -7.60 -1.06 -13.29
CA LEU A 96 -6.77 0.12 -13.60
C LEU A 96 -7.49 1.42 -13.25
N ASN A 97 -8.79 1.52 -13.56
CA ASN A 97 -9.59 2.68 -13.18
C ASN A 97 -9.72 2.82 -11.65
N PHE A 98 -9.95 1.72 -10.94
CA PHE A 98 -10.03 1.71 -9.49
C PHE A 98 -8.69 2.12 -8.84
N ILE A 99 -7.57 1.56 -9.33
CA ILE A 99 -6.23 1.88 -8.83
C ILE A 99 -5.94 3.38 -9.03
N SER A 100 -6.24 3.94 -10.20
CA SER A 100 -6.02 5.38 -10.45
C SER A 100 -6.76 6.27 -9.45
N GLN A 101 -8.02 5.95 -9.13
CA GLN A 101 -8.80 6.69 -8.13
C GLN A 101 -8.24 6.52 -6.71
N ARG A 102 -7.75 5.32 -6.38
CA ARG A 102 -7.12 5.05 -5.07
C ARG A 102 -5.79 5.77 -4.92
N GLU A 103 -4.94 5.77 -5.94
CA GLU A 103 -3.67 6.50 -5.98
C GLU A 103 -3.89 8.00 -5.77
N GLU A 104 -4.87 8.61 -6.45
CA GLU A 104 -5.18 10.03 -6.30
C GLU A 104 -5.69 10.36 -4.88
N ARG A 105 -6.51 9.49 -4.29
CA ARG A 105 -6.94 9.65 -2.88
C ARG A 105 -5.75 9.55 -1.93
N LEU A 106 -4.91 8.52 -2.07
CA LEU A 106 -3.74 8.33 -1.22
C LEU A 106 -2.75 9.50 -1.35
N ALA A 107 -2.50 10.00 -2.57
CA ALA A 107 -1.65 11.15 -2.79
C ALA A 107 -2.15 12.42 -2.08
N ARG A 108 -3.47 12.66 -2.11
CA ARG A 108 -4.09 13.74 -1.33
C ARG A 108 -3.86 13.56 0.17
N TYR A 109 -4.05 12.36 0.71
CA TYR A 109 -3.78 12.08 2.13
C TYR A 109 -2.30 12.27 2.51
N THR A 110 -1.36 11.86 1.66
CA THR A 110 0.08 12.09 1.89
C THR A 110 0.39 13.59 2.00
N LEU A 111 -0.22 14.42 1.15
CA LEU A 111 -0.04 15.88 1.19
C LEU A 111 -0.57 16.51 2.50
N PHE A 112 -1.59 15.91 3.13
CA PHE A 112 -2.10 16.38 4.42
C PHE A 112 -1.21 15.99 5.62
N LEU A 113 -0.38 14.96 5.47
CA LEU A 113 0.51 14.45 6.53
C LEU A 113 1.90 15.11 6.53
N LEU A 114 2.24 15.89 5.50
CA LEU A 114 3.49 16.63 5.33
C LEU A 114 3.28 18.14 5.48
#